data_AF-A0A0P4VIX3-F1
#
_entry.id   AF-A0A0P4VIX3-F1
#
_cell.length_a   1.000
_cell.length_b   1.000
_cell.length_c   1.000
_cell.angle_alpha   90.00
_cell.angle_beta   90.00
_cell.angle_gamma   90.00
#
_symmetry.space_group_name_H-M   'P 1'
#
loop_
_entity.id
_entity.type
_entity.pdbx_description
1 polymer ?
#
loop_
_entity_poly.entity_id
_entity_poly.type
_entity_poly.pdbx_seq_one_letter_code
_entity_poly.pdbx_strand_id
1 'polypeptide(L)'
;MPNKKTGQRRKAERQKVRQKEIRTARDNLDLGRFPCNVNIECDRCKRKQKNRAFCYFCQSVQRLPICAQCGKIKCILKTGDCVVKHPGIFTVGMSMVGAICDFCEAWICHGRKCLTTHSCSCPLQEATCVECDRYVWEHGGRIFRCSFCSNYLCEDDQFEHQASCQVLDSENYKCLSCNKLGQYSCLRCKNCYCEDHVRRRGFKYEKNKPIPCPKCGFETSHTKDLSMSIRTHKFGRQSHGELFNEADEREYSSRDYLEDPMYNGQELQDDGDDDTSDECYNPDDEDLDDDDDSEDTS
;
A
#
# COMPACT_ATOMS: atom_id res chain seq x y z
N MET A 1 -1.23 23.69 -48.89
CA MET A 1 -0.77 24.02 -47.52
C MET A 1 -1.67 23.32 -46.51
N PRO A 2 -1.17 22.60 -45.50
CA PRO A 2 -2.03 22.02 -44.47
C PRO A 2 -2.77 23.14 -43.74
N ASN A 3 -4.09 23.07 -43.66
CA ASN A 3 -4.91 24.09 -43.01
C ASN A 3 -4.41 24.35 -41.58
N LYS A 4 -4.17 25.63 -41.25
CA LYS A 4 -3.77 26.07 -39.90
C LYS A 4 -4.78 25.51 -38.90
N LYS A 5 -4.34 24.60 -38.04
CA LYS A 5 -5.19 24.05 -36.96
C LYS A 5 -5.74 25.18 -36.11
N THR A 6 -7.05 25.20 -35.90
CA THR A 6 -7.75 26.15 -35.02
C THR A 6 -7.21 26.08 -33.59
N GLY A 7 -7.33 27.17 -32.83
CA GLY A 7 -6.88 27.22 -31.43
C GLY A 7 -7.51 26.14 -30.55
N GLN A 8 -8.78 25.82 -30.79
CA GLN A 8 -9.49 24.73 -30.12
C GLN A 8 -8.86 23.36 -30.44
N ARG A 9 -8.55 23.08 -31.70
CA ARG A 9 -7.90 21.81 -32.11
C ARG A 9 -6.52 21.67 -31.50
N ARG A 10 -5.74 22.75 -31.40
CA ARG A 10 -4.42 22.75 -30.72
C ARG A 10 -4.56 22.46 -29.22
N LYS A 11 -5.56 23.04 -28.54
CA LYS A 11 -5.82 22.78 -27.11
C LYS A 11 -6.23 21.32 -26.87
N ALA A 12 -7.11 20.77 -27.70
CA ALA A 12 -7.53 19.39 -27.61
C ALA A 12 -6.37 18.40 -27.83
N GLU A 13 -5.49 18.67 -28.81
CA GLU A 13 -4.29 17.85 -29.04
C GLU A 13 -3.33 17.89 -27.83
N ARG A 14 -3.07 19.07 -27.27
CA ARG A 14 -2.26 19.20 -26.04
C ARG A 14 -2.87 18.45 -24.85
N GLN A 15 -4.19 18.51 -24.70
CA GLN A 15 -4.88 17.78 -23.63
C GLN A 15 -4.78 16.27 -23.81
N LYS A 16 -4.91 15.76 -25.05
CA LYS A 16 -4.72 14.33 -25.35
C LYS A 16 -3.31 13.85 -25.04
N VAL A 17 -2.29 14.64 -25.40
CA VAL A 17 -0.89 14.34 -25.07
C VAL A 17 -0.69 14.30 -23.55
N ARG A 18 -1.17 15.30 -22.82
CA ARG A 18 -1.10 15.34 -21.35
C ARG A 18 -1.81 14.15 -20.70
N GLN A 19 -2.98 13.75 -21.18
CA GLN A 19 -3.68 12.57 -20.68
C GLN A 19 -2.89 11.29 -20.93
N LYS A 20 -2.23 11.17 -22.09
CA LYS A 20 -1.36 10.04 -22.40
C LYS A 20 -0.16 9.99 -21.45
N GLU A 21 0.47 11.14 -21.19
CA GLU A 21 1.58 11.26 -20.22
C GLU A 21 1.15 10.85 -18.81
N ILE A 22 -0.02 11.29 -18.35
CA ILE A 22 -0.58 10.89 -17.05
C ILE A 22 -0.79 9.38 -16.99
N ARG A 23 -1.31 8.77 -18.06
CA ARG A 23 -1.50 7.31 -18.13
C ARG A 23 -0.19 6.54 -18.12
N THR A 24 0.83 6.99 -18.87
CA THR A 24 2.15 6.31 -18.86
C THR A 24 2.90 6.51 -17.55
N ALA A 25 2.75 7.68 -16.91
CA ALA A 25 3.35 7.95 -15.61
C ALA A 25 2.71 7.08 -14.52
N ARG A 26 1.44 6.68 -14.70
CA ARG A 26 0.72 5.83 -13.74
C ARG A 26 1.37 4.48 -13.52
N ASP A 27 1.98 3.87 -14.53
CA ASP A 27 2.51 2.52 -14.41
C ASP A 27 3.70 2.43 -13.45
N ASN A 28 4.48 3.52 -13.33
CA ASN A 28 5.69 3.60 -12.51
C ASN A 28 5.52 4.40 -11.21
N LEU A 29 4.29 4.53 -10.70
CA LEU A 29 4.04 5.29 -9.47
C LEU A 29 4.40 4.48 -8.22
N ASP A 30 5.32 5.04 -7.44
CA ASP A 30 5.56 4.61 -6.06
C ASP A 30 4.47 5.19 -5.14
N LEU A 31 3.45 4.38 -4.84
CA LEU A 31 2.31 4.76 -4.00
C LEU A 31 2.71 5.19 -2.58
N GLY A 32 3.87 4.77 -2.08
CA GLY A 32 4.34 5.12 -0.73
C GLY A 32 4.71 6.60 -0.58
N ARG A 33 5.07 7.27 -1.68
CA ARG A 33 5.48 8.69 -1.68
C ARG A 33 4.32 9.67 -1.76
N PHE A 34 3.12 9.19 -2.06
CA PHE A 34 1.97 10.07 -2.30
C PHE A 34 1.28 10.46 -0.99
N PRO A 35 1.04 11.77 -0.74
CA PRO A 35 0.39 12.24 0.48
C PRO A 35 -1.02 11.66 0.72
N CYS A 36 -1.71 11.18 -0.32
CA CYS A 36 -3.01 10.53 -0.17
C CYS A 36 -2.94 9.12 0.42
N ASN A 37 -1.74 8.51 0.47
CA ASN A 37 -1.52 7.13 0.90
C ASN A 37 -0.52 7.02 2.05
N VAL A 38 -0.14 8.15 2.67
CA VAL A 38 0.72 8.14 3.86
C VAL A 38 -0.02 7.53 5.04
N ASN A 39 0.71 6.88 5.93
CA ASN A 39 0.16 6.35 7.17
C ASN A 39 -0.08 7.51 8.15
N ILE A 40 -1.24 7.50 8.81
CA ILE A 40 -1.61 8.45 9.85
C ILE A 40 -2.28 7.71 11.00
N GLU A 41 -2.07 8.18 12.22
CA GLU A 41 -2.75 7.69 13.40
C GLU A 41 -3.95 8.59 13.73
N CYS A 42 -5.12 8.00 13.96
CA CYS A 42 -6.31 8.74 14.34
C CYS A 42 -6.15 9.40 15.71
N ASP A 43 -6.37 10.71 15.80
CA ASP A 43 -6.26 11.44 17.09
C ASP A 43 -7.20 10.89 18.18
N ARG A 44 -8.39 10.41 17.78
CA ARG A 44 -9.45 9.95 18.70
C ARG A 44 -9.33 8.49 19.10
N CYS A 45 -9.18 7.58 18.14
CA CYS A 45 -9.18 6.14 18.41
C CYS A 45 -7.79 5.48 18.32
N LYS A 46 -6.73 6.25 18.03
CA LYS A 46 -5.33 5.80 18.00
C LYS A 46 -5.01 4.65 17.03
N ARG A 47 -5.95 4.33 16.15
CA ARG A 47 -5.77 3.33 15.09
C ARG A 47 -5.02 3.94 13.92
N LYS A 48 -4.08 3.18 13.37
CA LYS A 48 -3.34 3.50 12.15
C LYS A 48 -4.22 3.27 10.93
N GLN A 49 -4.15 4.18 9.97
CA GLN A 49 -4.88 4.15 8.71
C GLN A 49 -4.14 5.00 7.68
N LYS A 50 -4.48 4.89 6.40
CA LYS A 50 -4.01 5.87 5.41
C LYS A 50 -4.62 7.25 5.66
N ASN A 51 -3.99 8.29 5.12
CA ASN A 51 -4.56 9.64 5.10
C ASN A 51 -5.97 9.62 4.50
N ARG A 52 -6.95 10.06 5.30
CA ARG A 52 -8.38 10.06 4.98
C ARG A 52 -9.03 11.31 5.54
N ALA A 53 -10.15 11.71 4.92
CA ALA A 53 -10.94 12.83 5.36
C ALA A 53 -11.55 12.57 6.74
N PHE A 54 -12.10 11.37 6.88
CA PHE A 54 -12.68 10.84 8.10
C PHE A 54 -11.99 9.54 8.46
N CYS A 55 -11.81 9.32 9.77
CA CYS A 55 -11.29 8.07 10.26
C CYS A 55 -12.20 6.91 9.82
N TYR A 56 -11.62 5.88 9.19
CA TYR A 56 -12.36 4.71 8.76
C TYR A 56 -13.08 4.01 9.93
N PHE A 57 -12.47 4.00 11.12
CA PHE A 57 -12.99 3.26 12.27
C PHE A 57 -14.03 4.00 13.11
N CYS A 58 -13.86 5.31 13.31
CA CYS A 58 -14.69 6.09 14.23
C CYS A 58 -15.27 7.36 13.61
N GLN A 59 -15.08 7.54 12.30
CA GLN A 59 -15.59 8.66 11.49
C GLN A 59 -15.17 10.06 11.97
N SER A 60 -14.25 10.15 12.93
CA SER A 60 -13.75 11.44 13.41
C SER A 60 -12.87 12.10 12.36
N VAL A 61 -12.97 13.42 12.27
CA VAL A 61 -12.05 14.25 11.49
C VAL A 61 -10.72 14.37 12.21
N GLN A 62 -9.60 14.25 11.49
CA GLN A 62 -8.27 14.48 12.04
C GLN A 62 -8.08 15.96 12.39
N ARG A 63 -7.50 16.26 13.56
CA ARG A 63 -7.25 17.65 13.99
C ARG A 63 -6.30 18.38 13.03
N LEU A 64 -5.30 17.66 12.53
CA LEU A 64 -4.30 18.14 11.58
C LEU A 64 -4.41 17.38 10.25
N PRO A 65 -5.34 17.79 9.36
CA PRO A 65 -5.50 17.14 8.07
C PRO A 65 -4.28 17.40 7.17
N ILE A 66 -3.87 16.39 6.42
CA ILE A 66 -2.78 16.46 5.45
C ILE A 66 -3.38 16.55 4.05
N CYS A 67 -2.98 17.56 3.26
CA CYS A 67 -3.41 17.64 1.87
C CYS A 67 -2.90 16.45 1.04
N ALA A 68 -3.81 15.72 0.42
CA ALA A 68 -3.57 14.54 -0.43
C ALA A 68 -2.68 14.82 -1.66
N GLN A 69 -2.60 16.07 -2.11
CA GLN A 69 -1.82 16.47 -3.28
C GLN A 69 -0.43 17.03 -2.93
N CYS A 70 -0.35 17.92 -1.94
CA CYS A 70 0.89 18.64 -1.63
C CYS A 70 1.51 18.28 -0.27
N GLY A 71 0.86 17.42 0.53
CA GLY A 71 1.36 16.97 1.83
C GLY A 71 1.38 18.04 2.92
N LYS A 72 0.90 19.26 2.65
CA LYS A 72 0.92 20.35 3.63
C LYS A 72 -0.17 20.18 4.68
N ILE A 73 0.21 20.45 5.92
CA ILE A 73 -0.67 20.51 7.12
C ILE A 73 -1.02 21.96 7.49
N LYS A 74 -0.15 22.92 7.13
CA LYS A 74 -0.37 24.37 7.28
C LYS A 74 -0.22 25.10 5.94
N CYS A 75 -1.12 26.03 5.65
CA CYS A 75 -1.13 26.78 4.41
C CYS A 75 -0.71 28.23 4.71
N ILE A 76 0.20 28.73 3.87
CA ILE A 76 0.76 30.07 3.97
C ILE A 76 0.41 30.80 2.68
N LEU A 77 -0.17 31.98 2.78
CA LEU A 77 -0.45 32.84 1.64
C LEU A 77 0.83 33.53 1.11
N LYS A 78 1.93 32.79 0.93
CA LYS A 78 3.16 33.32 0.28
C LYS A 78 3.02 33.38 -1.24
N THR A 79 2.29 32.44 -1.84
CA THR A 79 2.20 32.27 -3.31
C THR A 79 0.84 32.67 -3.90
N GLY A 80 -0.13 33.12 -3.09
CA GLY A 80 -1.39 33.70 -3.57
C GLY A 80 -2.36 32.76 -4.31
N ASP A 81 -2.03 31.49 -4.47
CA ASP A 81 -2.85 30.53 -5.24
C ASP A 81 -3.97 29.87 -4.41
N CYS A 82 -4.30 30.41 -3.23
CA CYS A 82 -5.41 29.93 -2.40
C CYS A 82 -6.74 30.46 -2.95
N VAL A 83 -7.76 29.59 -3.04
CA VAL A 83 -9.13 29.99 -3.37
C VAL A 83 -9.74 30.82 -2.23
N VAL A 84 -9.51 30.40 -0.99
CA VAL A 84 -9.84 31.17 0.21
C VAL A 84 -8.61 31.97 0.63
N LYS A 85 -8.72 33.30 0.65
CA LYS A 85 -7.62 34.19 1.03
C LYS A 85 -7.47 34.23 2.55
N HIS A 86 -6.23 34.15 3.03
CA HIS A 86 -5.89 34.25 4.46
C HIS A 86 -4.57 35.02 4.67
N PRO A 87 -4.55 36.34 4.39
CA PRO A 87 -3.34 37.14 4.51
C PRO A 87 -2.87 37.22 5.97
N GLY A 88 -1.56 37.07 6.19
CA GLY A 88 -0.94 37.28 7.50
C GLY A 88 -1.15 36.17 8.54
N ILE A 89 -1.92 35.12 8.24
CA ILE A 89 -2.23 34.04 9.19
C ILE A 89 -2.04 32.67 8.52
N PHE A 90 -1.48 31.72 9.27
CA PHE A 90 -1.42 30.31 8.89
C PHE A 90 -2.80 29.69 9.01
N THR A 91 -3.35 29.18 7.91
CA THR A 91 -4.56 28.36 7.97
C THR A 91 -4.20 26.91 8.24
N VAL A 92 -4.88 26.31 9.21
CA VAL A 92 -4.70 24.92 9.69
C VAL A 92 -6.07 24.28 9.94
N GLY A 93 -6.11 22.96 10.10
CA GLY A 93 -7.35 22.24 10.34
C GLY A 93 -8.35 22.41 9.19
N MET A 94 -9.64 22.52 9.53
CA MET A 94 -10.71 22.67 8.55
C MET A 94 -10.65 23.96 7.73
N SER A 95 -10.00 25.03 8.24
CA SER A 95 -9.84 26.29 7.51
C SER A 95 -8.95 26.17 6.25
N MET A 96 -8.10 25.13 6.19
CA MET A 96 -7.28 24.82 5.02
C MET A 96 -8.04 24.01 3.95
N VAL A 97 -9.03 23.24 4.39
CA VAL A 97 -9.67 22.23 3.57
C VAL A 97 -10.47 22.88 2.45
N GLY A 98 -10.29 22.38 1.22
CA GLY A 98 -11.01 22.86 0.04
C GLY A 98 -11.98 21.83 -0.53
N ALA A 99 -11.61 20.54 -0.55
CA ALA A 99 -12.44 19.46 -1.06
C ALA A 99 -12.02 18.09 -0.50
N ILE A 100 -12.88 17.09 -0.65
CA ILE A 100 -12.54 15.66 -0.50
C ILE A 100 -12.37 15.07 -1.90
N CYS A 101 -11.37 14.21 -2.08
CA CYS A 101 -11.23 13.45 -3.32
C CYS A 101 -12.11 12.20 -3.30
N ASP A 102 -12.94 12.01 -4.32
CA ASP A 102 -13.79 10.81 -4.46
C ASP A 102 -13.00 9.50 -4.62
N PHE A 103 -11.76 9.57 -5.10
CA PHE A 103 -10.94 8.38 -5.34
C PHE A 103 -10.15 7.93 -4.11
N CYS A 104 -9.44 8.87 -3.47
CA CYS A 104 -8.57 8.54 -2.33
C CYS A 104 -9.23 8.77 -0.97
N GLU A 105 -10.41 9.39 -0.93
CA GLU A 105 -11.13 9.78 0.29
C GLU A 105 -10.28 10.63 1.24
N ALA A 106 -9.37 11.44 0.72
CA ALA A 106 -8.50 12.30 1.51
C ALA A 106 -8.77 13.78 1.23
N TRP A 107 -8.46 14.61 2.21
CA TRP A 107 -8.61 16.07 2.10
C TRP A 107 -7.66 16.66 1.07
N ILE A 108 -8.14 17.65 0.32
CA ILE A 108 -7.35 18.49 -0.57
C ILE A 108 -7.42 19.92 -0.03
N CYS A 109 -6.28 20.60 0.08
CA CYS A 109 -6.27 21.99 0.51
C CYS A 109 -6.93 22.91 -0.55
N HIS A 110 -7.38 24.09 -0.12
CA HIS A 110 -8.01 25.09 -0.98
C HIS A 110 -7.07 25.73 -2.03
N GLY A 111 -5.87 25.20 -2.24
CA GLY A 111 -4.95 25.68 -3.27
C GLY A 111 -5.51 25.37 -4.65
N ARG A 112 -5.60 26.37 -5.53
CA ARG A 112 -6.19 26.23 -6.87
C ARG A 112 -5.50 25.15 -7.69
N LYS A 113 -4.15 25.09 -7.63
CA LYS A 113 -3.39 23.98 -8.20
C LYS A 113 -3.82 22.62 -7.65
N CYS A 114 -3.95 22.47 -6.33
CA CYS A 114 -4.29 21.18 -5.72
C CYS A 114 -5.70 20.71 -6.12
N LEU A 115 -6.68 21.62 -6.04
CA LEU A 115 -8.08 21.32 -6.40
C LEU A 115 -8.24 20.95 -7.88
N THR A 116 -7.52 21.65 -8.77
CA THR A 116 -7.65 21.41 -10.22
C THR A 116 -6.86 20.21 -10.72
N THR A 117 -5.78 19.80 -10.03
CA THR A 117 -4.94 18.70 -10.50
C THR A 117 -5.24 17.36 -9.86
N HIS A 118 -5.59 17.33 -8.57
CA HIS A 118 -5.57 16.08 -7.80
C HIS A 118 -6.51 15.01 -8.35
N SER A 119 -7.76 15.36 -8.67
CA SER A 119 -8.73 14.41 -9.21
C SER A 119 -8.26 13.75 -10.51
N CYS A 120 -7.60 14.51 -11.39
CA CYS A 120 -7.09 14.01 -12.67
C CYS A 120 -5.87 13.12 -12.53
N SER A 121 -5.02 13.38 -11.53
CA SER A 121 -3.76 12.65 -11.32
C SER A 121 -3.77 11.83 -10.04
N CYS A 122 -4.95 11.48 -9.50
CA CYS A 122 -5.03 10.74 -8.26
C CYS A 122 -4.38 9.36 -8.46
N PRO A 123 -3.42 8.95 -7.61
CA PRO A 123 -2.76 7.65 -7.71
C PRO A 123 -3.72 6.48 -7.45
N LEU A 124 -4.78 6.73 -6.67
CA LEU A 124 -5.74 5.73 -6.21
C LEU A 124 -7.04 5.69 -7.03
N GLN A 125 -7.06 6.27 -8.23
CA GLN A 125 -8.26 6.29 -9.08
C GLN A 125 -8.77 4.89 -9.48
N GLU A 126 -7.84 3.95 -9.67
CA GLU A 126 -8.12 2.56 -10.10
C GLU A 126 -7.71 1.57 -9.00
N ALA A 127 -7.62 2.03 -7.76
CA ALA A 127 -7.16 1.21 -6.64
C ALA A 127 -8.30 0.34 -6.10
N THR A 128 -8.32 -0.92 -6.55
CA THR A 128 -9.13 -2.00 -6.00
C THR A 128 -8.21 -3.17 -5.67
N CYS A 129 -8.30 -3.71 -4.46
CA CYS A 129 -7.48 -4.86 -4.09
C CYS A 129 -7.85 -6.06 -4.96
N VAL A 130 -6.86 -6.74 -5.55
CA VAL A 130 -7.11 -7.93 -6.38
C VAL A 130 -7.51 -9.18 -5.58
N GLU A 131 -7.21 -9.22 -4.28
CA GLU A 131 -7.50 -10.40 -3.43
C GLU A 131 -8.87 -10.30 -2.75
N CYS A 132 -9.20 -9.16 -2.16
CA CYS A 132 -10.47 -8.98 -1.45
C CYS A 132 -11.53 -8.17 -2.21
N ASP A 133 -11.24 -7.73 -3.44
CA ASP A 133 -12.11 -6.90 -4.29
C ASP A 133 -12.60 -5.57 -3.64
N ARG A 134 -12.07 -5.23 -2.47
CA ARG A 134 -12.41 -4.00 -1.76
C ARG A 134 -11.77 -2.79 -2.41
N TYR A 135 -12.55 -1.73 -2.56
CA TYR A 135 -12.04 -0.43 -3.02
C TYR A 135 -11.63 0.46 -1.84
N VAL A 136 -11.00 1.60 -2.14
CA VAL A 136 -10.38 2.51 -1.17
C VAL A 136 -11.29 2.94 0.00
N TRP A 137 -12.61 2.96 -0.18
CA TRP A 137 -13.54 3.36 0.87
C TRP A 137 -13.93 2.22 1.82
N GLU A 138 -13.72 0.97 1.42
CA GLU A 138 -14.12 -0.23 2.18
C GLU A 138 -13.01 -0.76 3.10
N HIS A 139 -11.90 -0.03 3.19
CA HIS A 139 -10.83 -0.31 4.13
C HIS A 139 -10.10 0.96 4.59
N GLY A 140 -9.49 0.89 5.77
CA GLY A 140 -8.72 1.98 6.36
C GLY A 140 -7.23 1.97 6.01
N GLY A 141 -6.68 0.83 5.60
CA GLY A 141 -5.24 0.65 5.37
C GLY A 141 -4.72 1.35 4.12
N ARG A 142 -3.39 1.39 3.99
CA ARG A 142 -2.70 1.86 2.79
C ARG A 142 -2.92 0.91 1.61
N ILE A 143 -2.68 1.44 0.41
CA ILE A 143 -2.69 0.68 -0.83
C ILE A 143 -1.26 0.51 -1.34
N PHE A 144 -0.96 -0.68 -1.83
CA PHE A 144 0.31 -1.06 -2.42
C PHE A 144 0.11 -1.56 -3.85
N ARG A 145 1.21 -1.68 -4.58
CA ARG A 145 1.24 -2.40 -5.86
C ARG A 145 2.20 -3.55 -5.75
N CYS A 146 1.80 -4.70 -6.27
CA CYS A 146 2.70 -5.84 -6.36
C CYS A 146 3.88 -5.53 -7.30
N SER A 147 5.11 -5.80 -6.87
CA SER A 147 6.30 -5.65 -7.71
C SER A 147 6.33 -6.60 -8.92
N PHE A 148 5.51 -7.65 -8.91
CA PHE A 148 5.52 -8.69 -9.94
C PHE A 148 4.37 -8.55 -10.95
N CYS A 149 3.14 -8.36 -10.48
CA CYS A 149 1.96 -8.25 -11.34
C CYS A 149 1.42 -6.82 -11.50
N SER A 150 1.95 -5.87 -10.72
CA SER A 150 1.52 -4.46 -10.66
C SER A 150 0.04 -4.23 -10.34
N ASN A 151 -0.68 -5.25 -9.87
CA ASN A 151 -2.04 -5.09 -9.34
C ASN A 151 -2.01 -4.39 -7.98
N TYR A 152 -3.13 -3.75 -7.65
CA TYR A 152 -3.31 -3.08 -6.37
C TYR A 152 -3.62 -4.07 -5.26
N LEU A 153 -3.08 -3.80 -4.08
CA LEU A 153 -3.19 -4.62 -2.88
C LEU A 153 -3.50 -3.73 -1.69
N CYS A 154 -4.39 -4.17 -0.80
CA CYS A 154 -4.58 -3.49 0.48
C CYS A 154 -3.45 -3.86 1.45
N GLU A 155 -3.32 -3.10 2.54
CA GLU A 155 -2.30 -3.33 3.56
C GLU A 155 -2.40 -4.71 4.23
N ASP A 156 -3.60 -5.30 4.27
CA ASP A 156 -3.84 -6.63 4.83
C ASP A 156 -3.31 -7.75 3.90
N ASP A 157 -3.56 -7.63 2.58
CA ASP A 157 -3.29 -8.70 1.60
C ASP A 157 -1.91 -8.59 0.95
N GLN A 158 -1.19 -7.48 1.14
CA GLN A 158 0.03 -7.21 0.37
C GLN A 158 1.11 -8.30 0.52
N PHE A 159 1.26 -8.87 1.72
CA PHE A 159 2.32 -9.82 2.02
C PHE A 159 1.99 -11.21 1.51
N GLU A 160 0.74 -11.65 1.72
CA GLU A 160 0.25 -12.95 1.24
C GLU A 160 0.27 -13.02 -0.29
N HIS A 161 -0.16 -11.93 -0.95
CA HIS A 161 -0.06 -11.84 -2.40
C HIS A 161 1.39 -11.79 -2.87
N GLN A 162 2.26 -10.95 -2.28
CA GLN A 162 3.66 -10.87 -2.73
C GLN A 162 4.41 -12.19 -2.56
N ALA A 163 4.11 -12.97 -1.53
CA ALA A 163 4.70 -14.28 -1.31
C ALA A 163 4.26 -15.32 -2.36
N SER A 164 3.02 -15.26 -2.83
CA SER A 164 2.44 -16.25 -3.76
C SER A 164 2.46 -15.80 -5.24
N CYS A 165 2.63 -14.51 -5.53
CA CYS A 165 2.43 -13.96 -6.86
C CYS A 165 3.47 -14.41 -7.90
N GLN A 166 4.64 -14.91 -7.50
CA GLN A 166 5.60 -15.48 -8.47
C GLN A 166 5.19 -16.88 -8.95
N VAL A 167 4.21 -17.51 -8.30
CA VAL A 167 3.69 -18.82 -8.68
C VAL A 167 2.69 -18.67 -9.82
N LEU A 168 2.75 -19.59 -10.78
CA LEU A 168 1.84 -19.67 -11.93
C LEU A 168 0.76 -20.72 -11.66
N ASP A 169 -0.47 -20.48 -12.14
CA ASP A 169 -1.60 -21.39 -11.91
C ASP A 169 -1.44 -22.72 -12.67
N SER A 170 -0.72 -22.70 -13.81
CA SER A 170 -0.50 -23.90 -14.62
C SER A 170 0.77 -24.63 -14.17
N GLU A 171 0.61 -25.75 -13.48
CA GLU A 171 1.72 -26.66 -13.11
C GLU A 171 2.46 -27.21 -14.34
N ASN A 172 1.75 -27.33 -15.47
CA ASN A 172 2.28 -27.93 -16.69
C ASN A 172 3.15 -26.99 -17.54
N TYR A 173 3.23 -25.69 -17.22
CA TYR A 173 3.94 -24.65 -17.99
C TYR A 173 3.63 -24.64 -19.50
N LYS A 174 2.46 -25.17 -19.89
CA LYS A 174 2.03 -25.23 -21.29
C LYS A 174 1.54 -23.86 -21.73
N CYS A 175 1.78 -23.54 -22.99
CA CYS A 175 1.25 -22.33 -23.59
C CYS A 175 -0.28 -22.36 -23.55
N LEU A 176 -0.91 -21.24 -23.20
CA LEU A 176 -2.36 -21.16 -23.15
C LEU A 176 -3.01 -21.38 -24.54
N SER A 177 -2.35 -20.91 -25.59
CA SER A 177 -2.84 -20.99 -26.97
C SER A 177 -2.47 -22.29 -27.69
N CYS A 178 -1.46 -23.03 -27.20
CA CYS A 178 -1.15 -24.37 -27.70
C CYS A 178 -0.51 -25.24 -26.61
N ASN A 179 -0.67 -26.55 -26.68
CA ASN A 179 -0.12 -27.46 -25.68
C ASN A 179 1.42 -27.65 -25.71
N LYS A 180 2.18 -26.75 -26.36
CA LYS A 180 3.66 -26.72 -26.31
C LYS A 180 4.12 -26.06 -25.02
N LEU A 181 5.38 -26.29 -24.62
CA LEU A 181 6.01 -25.60 -23.48
C LEU A 181 6.05 -24.07 -23.72
N GLY A 182 5.61 -23.31 -22.71
CA GLY A 182 5.68 -21.85 -22.71
C GLY A 182 7.06 -21.37 -22.25
N GLN A 183 7.62 -20.41 -22.99
CA GLN A 183 8.90 -19.78 -22.67
C GLN A 183 8.74 -18.42 -21.97
N TYR A 184 7.55 -17.83 -22.12
CA TYR A 184 7.19 -16.52 -21.60
C TYR A 184 5.99 -16.66 -20.67
N SER A 185 6.05 -16.04 -19.50
CA SER A 185 5.01 -16.08 -18.49
C SER A 185 4.54 -14.67 -18.15
N CYS A 186 3.23 -14.49 -18.03
CA CYS A 186 2.65 -13.24 -17.57
C CYS A 186 2.22 -13.38 -16.10
N LEU A 187 2.87 -12.66 -15.19
CA LEU A 187 2.57 -12.73 -13.75
C LEU A 187 1.25 -12.04 -13.37
N ARG A 188 0.69 -11.22 -14.26
CA ARG A 188 -0.63 -10.61 -14.08
C ARG A 188 -1.79 -11.51 -14.49
N CYS A 189 -1.60 -12.32 -15.53
CA CYS A 189 -2.60 -13.30 -15.98
C CYS A 189 -2.34 -14.72 -15.48
N LYS A 190 -1.21 -14.97 -14.81
CA LYS A 190 -0.74 -16.30 -14.41
C LYS A 190 -0.67 -17.34 -15.54
N ASN A 191 -0.44 -16.87 -16.77
CA ASN A 191 -0.50 -17.70 -17.98
C ASN A 191 0.86 -17.75 -18.70
N CYS A 192 1.17 -18.89 -19.33
CA CYS A 192 2.36 -19.11 -20.13
C CYS A 192 2.07 -19.03 -21.64
N TYR A 193 3.07 -18.63 -22.43
CA TYR A 193 3.01 -18.53 -23.88
C TYR A 193 4.30 -19.04 -24.53
N CYS A 194 4.20 -19.68 -25.69
CA CYS A 194 5.35 -19.98 -26.54
C CYS A 194 5.77 -18.71 -27.32
N GLU A 195 6.95 -18.74 -27.95
CA GLU A 195 7.48 -17.60 -28.71
C GLU A 195 6.53 -17.11 -29.82
N ASP A 196 5.84 -18.05 -30.48
CA ASP A 196 4.89 -17.72 -31.56
C ASP A 196 3.60 -17.05 -31.03
N HIS A 197 3.10 -17.50 -29.87
CA HIS A 197 1.82 -17.02 -29.32
C HIS A 197 1.95 -15.80 -28.42
N VAL A 198 3.15 -15.51 -27.90
CA VAL A 198 3.40 -14.26 -27.17
C VAL A 198 3.54 -13.08 -28.15
N ARG A 199 4.06 -13.32 -29.37
CA ARG A 199 4.27 -12.29 -30.38
C ARG A 199 3.02 -12.12 -31.25
N ARG A 200 2.47 -10.91 -31.29
CA ARG A 200 1.40 -10.52 -32.22
C ARG A 200 1.99 -10.34 -33.62
N ARG A 201 1.38 -10.98 -34.62
CA ARG A 201 1.78 -10.83 -36.04
C ARG A 201 1.70 -9.35 -36.46
N GLY A 202 2.75 -8.83 -37.09
CA GLY A 202 2.80 -7.46 -37.62
C GLY A 202 3.28 -6.39 -36.64
N PHE A 203 3.61 -6.73 -35.39
CA PHE A 203 4.18 -5.78 -34.43
C PHE A 203 5.71 -5.84 -34.43
N LYS A 204 6.39 -4.69 -34.55
CA LYS A 204 7.85 -4.60 -34.42
C LYS A 204 8.21 -4.57 -32.94
N TYR A 205 8.85 -5.62 -32.46
CA TYR A 205 9.39 -5.69 -31.11
C TYR A 205 10.80 -5.09 -31.10
N GLU A 206 11.07 -4.19 -30.16
CA GLU A 206 12.41 -3.68 -29.94
C GLU A 206 13.25 -4.74 -29.21
N LYS A 207 14.48 -4.94 -29.69
CA LYS A 207 15.44 -5.86 -29.07
C LYS A 207 15.73 -5.36 -27.64
N ASN A 208 15.69 -6.27 -26.66
CA ASN A 208 15.91 -6.02 -25.21
C ASN A 208 14.75 -5.39 -24.41
N LYS A 209 13.57 -5.18 -25.00
CA LYS A 209 12.36 -4.85 -24.21
C LYS A 209 11.55 -6.12 -23.93
N PRO A 210 10.95 -6.25 -22.73
CA PRO A 210 10.08 -7.37 -22.42
C PRO A 210 8.87 -7.39 -23.36
N ILE A 211 8.45 -8.58 -23.76
CA ILE A 211 7.33 -8.75 -24.68
C ILE A 211 6.03 -8.53 -23.90
N PRO A 212 5.09 -7.69 -24.37
CA PRO A 212 3.81 -7.52 -23.71
C PRO A 212 2.92 -8.75 -23.90
N CYS A 213 2.22 -9.14 -22.84
CA CYS A 213 1.26 -10.24 -22.81
C CYS A 213 0.14 -10.01 -23.84
N PRO A 214 -0.23 -11.01 -24.65
CA PRO A 214 -1.26 -10.86 -25.67
C PRO A 214 -2.65 -10.58 -25.09
N LYS A 215 -2.94 -11.03 -23.85
CA LYS A 215 -4.22 -10.79 -23.15
C LYS A 215 -4.30 -9.41 -22.49
N CYS A 216 -3.36 -9.09 -21.60
CA CYS A 216 -3.46 -7.90 -20.75
C CYS A 216 -2.47 -6.79 -21.10
N GLY A 217 -1.52 -7.03 -22.03
CA GLY A 217 -0.49 -6.05 -22.40
C GLY A 217 0.62 -5.85 -21.36
N PHE A 218 0.56 -6.51 -20.21
CA PHE A 218 1.60 -6.46 -19.17
C PHE A 218 2.89 -7.17 -19.62
N GLU A 219 4.03 -6.70 -19.16
CA GLU A 219 5.33 -7.26 -19.50
C GLU A 219 5.43 -8.75 -19.09
N THR A 220 5.84 -9.61 -20.01
CA THR A 220 6.10 -11.03 -19.72
C THR A 220 7.54 -11.23 -19.29
N SER A 221 7.75 -12.08 -18.29
CA SER A 221 9.06 -12.59 -17.90
C SER A 221 9.35 -13.92 -18.58
N HIS A 222 10.62 -14.29 -18.69
CA HIS A 222 10.99 -15.62 -19.12
C HIS A 222 10.66 -16.64 -18.03
N THR A 223 10.00 -17.73 -18.38
CA THR A 223 9.56 -18.76 -17.43
C THR A 223 10.73 -19.40 -16.66
N LYS A 224 11.90 -19.51 -17.31
CA LYS A 224 13.14 -20.01 -16.69
C LYS A 224 13.77 -19.08 -15.64
N ASP A 225 13.50 -17.78 -15.72
CA ASP A 225 14.09 -16.77 -14.83
C ASP A 225 13.21 -16.57 -13.58
N LEU A 226 12.02 -17.18 -13.56
CA LEU A 226 11.16 -17.23 -12.39
C LEU A 226 11.69 -18.33 -11.45
N SER A 227 12.18 -17.93 -10.27
CA SER A 227 12.61 -18.84 -9.20
C SER A 227 11.40 -19.54 -8.58
N MET A 228 10.85 -20.54 -9.27
CA MET A 228 9.73 -21.32 -8.78
C MET A 228 10.24 -22.37 -7.80
N SER A 229 10.00 -22.15 -6.51
CA SER A 229 10.20 -23.19 -5.50
C SER A 229 9.17 -24.31 -5.72
N ILE A 230 9.65 -25.54 -5.88
CA ILE A 230 8.81 -26.76 -5.89
C ILE A 230 8.21 -27.00 -4.49
N ARG A 231 8.74 -26.35 -3.46
CA ARG A 231 8.22 -26.40 -2.10
C ARG A 231 7.25 -25.23 -1.91
N THR A 232 5.95 -25.54 -1.95
CA THR A 232 4.89 -24.61 -1.58
C THR A 232 4.86 -24.48 -0.06
N HIS A 233 5.43 -23.40 0.49
CA HIS A 233 5.20 -23.04 1.88
C HIS A 233 3.95 -22.17 1.95
N LYS A 234 2.85 -22.72 2.48
CA LYS A 234 1.66 -21.92 2.80
C LYS A 234 1.98 -21.06 4.01
N PHE A 235 2.23 -19.78 3.78
CA PHE A 235 2.31 -18.78 4.84
C PHE A 235 0.87 -18.43 5.26
N GLY A 236 0.26 -19.31 6.05
CA GLY A 236 -0.97 -19.00 6.77
C GLY A 236 -0.63 -18.33 8.09
N ARG A 237 -1.45 -17.37 8.53
CA ARG A 237 -1.50 -17.01 9.95
C ARG A 237 -1.78 -18.30 10.71
N GLN A 238 -0.85 -18.74 11.53
CA GLN A 238 -1.11 -19.82 12.47
C GLN A 238 -2.22 -19.33 13.40
N SER A 239 -3.47 -19.75 13.17
CA SER A 239 -4.48 -19.64 14.20
C SER A 239 -4.03 -20.57 15.31
N HIS A 240 -3.72 -20.01 16.46
CA HIS A 240 -3.49 -20.77 17.68
C HIS A 240 -4.81 -21.45 18.07
N GLY A 241 -5.08 -22.64 17.51
CA GLY A 241 -6.38 -23.27 17.71
C GLY A 241 -6.62 -24.56 16.93
N GLU A 242 -5.64 -25.46 16.82
CA GLU A 242 -5.90 -26.86 16.44
C GLU A 242 -4.97 -27.79 17.24
N LEU A 243 -5.25 -27.90 18.55
CA LEU A 243 -5.09 -29.17 19.26
C LEU A 243 -6.51 -29.71 19.43
N PHE A 244 -6.69 -31.00 19.17
CA PHE A 244 -7.94 -31.77 19.20
C PHE A 244 -8.78 -31.70 17.91
N ASN A 245 -8.50 -32.62 16.99
CA ASN A 245 -9.53 -33.50 16.41
C ASN A 245 -8.86 -34.63 15.62
N GLU A 246 -8.41 -35.65 16.35
CA GLU A 246 -8.23 -36.99 15.81
C GLU A 246 -8.68 -37.98 16.90
N ALA A 247 -9.98 -38.24 16.97
CA ALA A 247 -10.55 -39.28 17.81
C ALA A 247 -11.45 -40.16 16.93
N ASP A 248 -10.82 -41.25 16.48
CA ASP A 248 -11.40 -42.39 15.80
C ASP A 248 -12.49 -43.06 16.68
N GLU A 249 -13.57 -43.48 16.03
CA GLU A 249 -14.76 -44.08 16.62
C GLU A 249 -14.45 -45.47 17.19
N ARG A 250 -14.57 -45.71 18.50
CA ARG A 250 -14.92 -47.04 19.05
C ARG A 250 -15.78 -46.98 20.31
N GLU A 251 -16.96 -47.54 20.15
CA GLU A 251 -17.97 -47.89 21.14
C GLU A 251 -17.53 -49.13 21.96
N TYR A 252 -17.54 -49.03 23.30
CA TYR A 252 -17.82 -50.18 24.17
C TYR A 252 -18.36 -49.75 25.55
N SER A 253 -19.46 -50.37 25.93
CA SER A 253 -20.24 -50.14 27.16
C SER A 253 -19.72 -50.96 28.35
N SER A 254 -19.73 -50.38 29.57
CA SER A 254 -20.39 -50.91 30.79
C SER A 254 -19.68 -50.52 32.11
N ARG A 255 -20.45 -49.90 33.03
CA ARG A 255 -20.52 -49.98 34.53
C ARG A 255 -19.23 -50.34 35.34
N ASP A 256 -18.91 -49.81 36.51
CA ASP A 256 -19.71 -49.30 37.64
C ASP A 256 -18.79 -48.68 38.75
N TYR A 257 -19.38 -47.90 39.67
CA TYR A 257 -19.00 -47.62 41.09
C TYR A 257 -17.80 -46.74 41.55
N LEU A 258 -18.17 -45.81 42.45
CA LEU A 258 -17.50 -45.29 43.67
C LEU A 258 -16.35 -44.29 43.47
N GLU A 259 -16.12 -43.25 44.29
CA GLU A 259 -16.77 -42.58 45.42
C GLU A 259 -15.90 -41.33 45.67
N ASP A 260 -16.51 -40.19 45.97
CA ASP A 260 -15.80 -38.97 46.42
C ASP A 260 -15.23 -39.21 47.84
N PRO A 261 -14.09 -38.62 48.21
CA PRO A 261 -14.20 -37.74 49.36
C PRO A 261 -13.35 -36.46 49.29
N MET A 262 -14.03 -35.35 49.59
CA MET A 262 -13.50 -34.14 50.23
C MET A 262 -12.58 -34.43 51.44
N TYR A 263 -11.50 -33.66 51.58
CA TYR A 263 -10.97 -33.08 52.85
C TYR A 263 -9.81 -32.10 52.47
N ASN A 264 -9.96 -30.78 52.56
CA ASN A 264 -9.83 -29.89 53.73
C ASN A 264 -8.38 -29.66 54.22
N GLY A 265 -7.96 -28.39 54.36
CA GLY A 265 -6.94 -28.00 55.35
C GLY A 265 -5.87 -26.97 54.94
N GLN A 266 -6.12 -25.69 55.30
CA GLN A 266 -5.20 -24.71 55.95
C GLN A 266 -3.97 -24.20 55.17
N GLU A 267 -3.91 -22.90 54.81
CA GLU A 267 -3.43 -21.77 55.64
C GLU A 267 -2.02 -21.95 56.22
N LEU A 268 -1.04 -21.26 55.63
CA LEU A 268 0.07 -20.62 56.35
C LEU A 268 0.40 -19.27 55.67
N GLN A 269 0.21 -18.20 56.44
CA GLN A 269 0.89 -16.92 56.31
C GLN A 269 2.35 -17.07 56.73
N ASP A 270 3.22 -16.19 56.21
CA ASP A 270 4.00 -15.21 57.01
C ASP A 270 5.45 -15.00 56.53
N ASP A 271 5.71 -13.75 56.18
CA ASP A 271 6.87 -12.88 56.45
C ASP A 271 8.30 -13.15 55.94
N GLY A 272 8.85 -12.06 55.37
CA GLY A 272 10.25 -11.91 54.99
C GLY A 272 10.51 -10.59 54.26
N ASP A 273 10.56 -9.51 55.04
CA ASP A 273 10.81 -8.10 54.72
C ASP A 273 12.21 -7.81 54.11
N ASP A 274 12.37 -6.55 53.68
CA ASP A 274 13.60 -5.75 53.60
C ASP A 274 14.21 -5.44 52.19
N ASP A 275 13.68 -4.35 51.62
CA ASP A 275 14.37 -3.05 51.46
C ASP A 275 15.46 -2.84 50.38
N THR A 276 15.52 -1.58 49.96
CA THR A 276 16.61 -0.82 49.31
C THR A 276 16.54 -0.46 47.81
N SER A 277 16.06 0.78 47.63
CA SER A 277 16.64 1.93 46.88
C SER A 277 16.68 1.97 45.35
N ASP A 278 15.88 2.91 44.83
CA ASP A 278 16.15 3.80 43.69
C ASP A 278 17.63 4.09 43.46
N GLU A 279 18.09 4.11 42.20
CA GLU A 279 18.97 5.17 41.69
C GLU A 279 18.71 5.47 40.20
N CYS A 280 18.29 6.72 40.00
CA CYS A 280 18.20 7.45 38.75
C CYS A 280 19.60 7.87 38.25
N TYR A 281 19.93 7.58 36.99
CA TYR A 281 21.14 8.10 36.33
C TYR A 281 20.79 9.08 35.22
N ASN A 282 21.16 10.34 35.43
CA ASN A 282 21.39 11.41 34.45
C ASN A 282 22.07 12.56 35.22
N PRO A 283 22.83 13.50 34.63
CA PRO A 283 23.50 13.63 33.32
C PRO A 283 25.03 13.87 33.49
N ASP A 284 25.79 14.07 32.41
CA ASP A 284 26.71 15.23 32.31
C ASP A 284 27.46 15.31 30.96
N ASP A 285 27.56 16.57 30.54
CA ASP A 285 28.28 17.17 29.42
C ASP A 285 29.79 16.99 29.51
N GLU A 286 30.47 16.84 28.37
CA GLU A 286 31.82 17.41 28.13
C GLU A 286 31.97 17.82 26.65
N ASP A 287 31.89 19.14 26.43
CA ASP A 287 32.85 20.02 25.74
C ASP A 287 33.27 19.77 24.28
N LEU A 288 32.85 20.68 23.40
CA LEU A 288 33.59 21.07 22.19
C LEU A 288 33.55 22.59 22.02
N ASP A 289 34.51 23.27 22.63
CA ASP A 289 35.00 24.59 22.22
C ASP A 289 36.40 24.41 21.62
N ASP A 290 36.61 24.94 20.42
CA ASP A 290 37.83 25.70 20.12
C ASP A 290 37.56 26.62 18.92
N ASP A 291 37.45 27.91 19.25
CA ASP A 291 37.65 29.05 18.35
C ASP A 291 39.11 29.08 17.85
N ASP A 292 39.35 29.63 16.66
CA ASP A 292 40.19 30.83 16.44
C ASP A 292 40.52 30.99 14.94
N ASP A 293 39.74 31.85 14.30
CA ASP A 293 40.13 33.10 13.63
C ASP A 293 41.37 33.23 12.69
N SER A 294 41.28 34.30 11.88
CA SER A 294 42.26 34.91 10.96
C SER A 294 42.28 34.38 9.52
N GLU A 295 41.62 35.05 8.57
CA GLU A 295 42.01 36.31 7.89
C GLU A 295 43.07 36.13 6.78
N ASP A 296 42.54 36.31 5.57
CA ASP A 296 43.05 37.22 4.53
C ASP A 296 44.17 36.78 3.55
N THR A 297 43.99 37.31 2.34
CA THR A 297 44.94 37.53 1.25
C THR A 297 45.29 36.39 0.29
N SER A 298 44.63 36.40 -0.88
CA SER A 298 45.22 36.72 -2.21
C SER A 298 44.45 36.07 -3.35
#